data_AF-A0A844ZDP4-F1
#
_entry.id   AF-A0A844ZDP4-F1
#
_cell.length_a   1.000
_cell.length_b   1.000
_cell.length_c   1.000
_cell.angle_alpha   90.00
_cell.angle_beta   90.00
_cell.angle_gamma   90.00
#
_symmetry.space_group_name_H-M   'P 1'
#
loop_
_entity.id
_entity.type
_entity.pdbx_description
1 polymer ?
#
loop_
_entity_poly.entity_id
_entity_poly.type
_entity_poly.pdbx_seq_one_letter_code
_entity_poly.pdbx_strand_id
1 'polypeptide(L)'
;MILRKFFSDEDGGAAVEFALIIPAFLAAVMGVFLTGIYMQNYNAVRSVASDVQREIAVSYQRGNELNESQIAAITRGIAVNPPYLLKTNRLTVTAPDATSSRVTGAKEINFRVTYRMETILPFIDLDAFELTYSRPIFVVPGSSSSSSGSGT
;
A
#
# COMPACT_ATOMS: atom_id res chain seq x y z
N MET A 1 61.67 -13.61 -7.20
CA MET A 1 61.31 -12.73 -8.33
C MET A 1 60.08 -13.28 -9.09
N ILE A 2 59.02 -13.69 -8.38
CA ILE A 2 57.81 -14.29 -8.98
C ILE A 2 56.56 -13.42 -8.70
N LEU A 3 56.53 -12.67 -7.59
CA LEU A 3 55.43 -11.75 -7.26
C LEU A 3 55.26 -10.58 -8.24
N ARG A 4 56.31 -10.20 -9.00
CA ARG A 4 56.25 -9.09 -9.95
C ARG A 4 55.56 -9.46 -11.27
N LYS A 5 55.34 -10.75 -11.52
CA LYS A 5 54.74 -11.26 -12.76
C LYS A 5 53.20 -11.30 -12.69
N PHE A 6 52.61 -11.30 -11.48
CA PHE A 6 51.16 -11.21 -11.28
C PHE A 6 50.59 -9.80 -11.49
N PHE A 7 51.43 -8.78 -11.37
CA PHE A 7 51.04 -7.37 -11.56
C PHE A 7 51.28 -6.84 -12.98
N SER A 8 51.73 -7.70 -13.91
CA SER A 8 52.11 -7.30 -15.27
C SER A 8 51.31 -8.02 -16.36
N ASP A 9 50.25 -8.73 -15.98
CA ASP A 9 49.36 -9.47 -16.90
C ASP A 9 48.07 -8.65 -17.11
N GLU A 10 48.14 -7.71 -18.05
CA GLU A 10 47.07 -6.74 -18.32
C GLU A 10 45.83 -7.38 -18.98
N ASP A 11 45.98 -8.55 -19.61
CA ASP A 11 44.90 -9.26 -20.29
C ASP A 11 43.91 -9.93 -19.31
N GLY A 12 44.37 -10.32 -18.11
CA GLY A 12 43.53 -10.91 -17.05
C GLY A 12 43.00 -9.92 -16.01
N GLY A 13 43.69 -8.79 -15.82
CA GLY A 13 43.32 -7.76 -14.84
C GLY A 13 41.95 -7.15 -15.10
N ALA A 14 41.64 -6.84 -16.36
CA ALA A 14 40.34 -6.30 -16.75
C ALA A 14 39.18 -7.24 -16.42
N ALA A 15 39.37 -8.56 -16.54
CA ALA A 15 38.35 -9.55 -16.19
C ALA A 15 38.07 -9.58 -14.68
N VAL A 16 39.11 -9.43 -13.84
CA VAL A 16 38.99 -9.40 -12.37
C VAL A 16 38.34 -8.09 -11.90
N GLU A 17 38.74 -6.95 -12.45
CA GLU A 17 38.12 -5.65 -12.14
C GLU A 17 36.65 -5.62 -12.53
N PHE A 18 36.33 -6.16 -13.71
CA PHE A 18 34.95 -6.29 -14.18
C PHE A 18 34.15 -7.24 -13.27
N ALA A 19 34.71 -8.37 -12.84
CA ALA A 19 34.06 -9.29 -11.93
C ALA A 19 33.74 -8.67 -10.56
N LEU A 20 34.50 -7.66 -10.12
CA LEU A 20 34.23 -6.93 -8.88
C LEU A 20 33.20 -5.80 -9.06
N ILE A 21 33.16 -5.16 -10.24
CA ILE A 21 32.27 -4.02 -10.51
C ILE A 21 30.86 -4.48 -10.91
N ILE A 22 30.73 -5.53 -11.72
CA ILE A 22 29.42 -6.02 -12.20
C ILE A 22 28.42 -6.26 -11.05
N PRO A 23 28.79 -6.95 -9.93
CA PRO A 23 27.82 -7.22 -8.86
C PRO A 23 27.28 -5.93 -8.24
N ALA A 24 28.14 -4.93 -8.03
CA ALA A 24 27.74 -3.63 -7.50
C ALA A 24 26.84 -2.87 -8.50
N PHE A 25 27.19 -2.92 -9.78
CA PHE A 25 26.38 -2.30 -10.84
C PHE A 25 24.99 -2.94 -10.94
N LEU A 26 24.91 -4.27 -10.94
CA LEU A 26 23.64 -5.00 -10.95
C LEU A 26 22.80 -4.70 -9.70
N ALA A 27 23.43 -4.63 -8.52
CA ALA A 27 22.75 -4.24 -7.29
C ALA A 27 22.14 -2.84 -7.39
N ALA A 28 22.86 -1.88 -7.98
CA ALA A 28 22.35 -0.53 -8.19
C ALA A 28 21.15 -0.49 -9.15
N VAL A 29 21.25 -1.19 -10.29
CA VAL A 29 20.15 -1.30 -11.27
C VAL A 29 18.92 -1.95 -10.64
N MET A 30 19.11 -3.06 -9.90
CA MET A 30 18.04 -3.72 -9.16
C MET A 30 17.42 -2.78 -8.12
N GLY A 31 18.23 -2.01 -7.39
CA GLY A 31 17.75 -1.02 -6.42
C GLY A 31 16.79 0.00 -7.04
N VAL A 32 17.08 0.47 -8.26
CA VAL A 32 16.17 1.38 -8.99
C VAL A 32 14.86 0.69 -9.34
N PHE A 33 14.89 -0.55 -9.85
CA PHE A 33 13.68 -1.31 -10.15
C PHE A 33 12.82 -1.57 -8.91
N LEU A 34 13.45 -1.96 -7.79
CA LEU A 34 12.76 -2.16 -6.51
C LEU A 34 12.09 -0.87 -6.03
N THR A 35 12.77 0.26 -6.16
CA THR A 35 12.22 1.58 -5.81
C THR A 35 11.03 1.94 -6.69
N GLY A 36 11.08 1.64 -7.99
CA GLY A 36 9.97 1.86 -8.92
C GLY A 36 8.72 1.06 -8.53
N ILE A 37 8.88 -0.25 -8.29
CA ILE A 37 7.79 -1.14 -7.86
C ILE A 37 7.21 -0.68 -6.53
N TYR A 38 8.07 -0.28 -5.59
CA TYR A 38 7.66 0.27 -4.31
C TYR A 38 6.76 1.50 -4.47
N MET A 39 7.22 2.48 -5.25
CA MET A 39 6.50 3.73 -5.47
C MET A 39 5.19 3.50 -6.22
N GLN A 40 5.16 2.57 -7.17
CA GLN A 40 3.94 2.17 -7.85
C GLN A 40 2.90 1.62 -6.86
N ASN A 41 3.29 0.68 -6.00
CA ASN A 41 2.39 0.10 -5.01
C ASN A 41 1.95 1.10 -3.95
N TYR A 42 2.85 1.97 -3.50
CA TYR A 42 2.52 3.03 -2.54
C TYR A 42 1.47 4.00 -3.11
N ASN A 43 1.67 4.44 -4.35
CA ASN A 43 0.72 5.31 -5.04
C ASN A 43 -0.61 4.59 -5.29
N ALA A 44 -0.59 3.31 -5.68
CA ALA A 44 -1.81 2.52 -5.84
C ALA A 44 -2.62 2.43 -4.54
N VAL A 45 -1.98 2.08 -3.41
CA VAL A 45 -2.65 2.01 -2.09
C VAL A 45 -3.25 3.36 -1.70
N ARG A 46 -2.53 4.46 -1.91
CA ARG A 46 -3.01 5.82 -1.62
C ARG A 46 -4.21 6.21 -2.49
N SER A 47 -4.16 5.90 -3.79
CA SER A 47 -5.25 6.20 -4.72
C SER A 47 -6.50 5.37 -4.42
N VAL A 48 -6.33 4.07 -4.14
CA VAL A 48 -7.42 3.18 -3.67
C VAL A 48 -8.10 3.78 -2.44
N ALA A 49 -7.32 4.24 -1.46
CA ALA A 49 -7.87 4.85 -0.25
C ALA A 49 -8.73 6.10 -0.57
N SER A 50 -8.31 6.91 -1.53
CA SER A 50 -9.07 8.08 -1.98
C SER A 50 -10.39 7.71 -2.67
N ASP A 51 -10.36 6.70 -3.54
CA ASP A 51 -11.55 6.24 -4.27
C ASP A 51 -12.57 5.59 -3.33
N VAL A 52 -12.09 4.77 -2.39
CA VAL A 52 -12.91 4.16 -1.34
C VAL A 52 -13.57 5.21 -0.47
N GLN A 53 -12.83 6.24 -0.06
CA GLN A 53 -13.38 7.36 0.71
C GLN A 53 -14.55 8.03 -0.01
N ARG A 54 -14.41 8.26 -1.32
CA ARG A 54 -15.48 8.84 -2.14
C ARG A 54 -16.71 7.93 -2.19
N GLU A 55 -16.50 6.64 -2.40
CA GLU A 55 -17.58 5.65 -2.49
C GLU A 55 -18.34 5.49 -1.16
N ILE A 56 -17.62 5.48 -0.04
CA ILE A 56 -18.21 5.42 1.30
C ILE A 56 -19.01 6.69 1.56
N ALA A 57 -18.45 7.87 1.28
CA ALA A 57 -19.17 9.13 1.47
C ALA A 57 -20.49 9.16 0.68
N VAL A 58 -20.48 8.69 -0.57
CA VAL A 58 -21.69 8.58 -1.40
C VAL A 58 -22.68 7.56 -0.83
N SER A 59 -22.21 6.42 -0.34
CA SER A 59 -23.06 5.39 0.28
C SER A 59 -23.79 5.93 1.50
N TYR A 60 -23.07 6.67 2.37
CA TYR A 60 -23.66 7.32 3.54
C TYR A 60 -24.66 8.41 3.16
N GLN A 61 -24.39 9.20 2.12
CA GLN A 61 -25.36 10.19 1.59
C GLN A 61 -26.64 9.56 1.04
N ARG A 62 -26.57 8.31 0.56
CA ARG A 62 -27.73 7.53 0.12
C ARG A 62 -28.47 6.84 1.27
N GLY A 63 -28.05 7.06 2.52
CA GLY A 63 -28.62 6.41 3.70
C GLY A 63 -28.15 4.97 3.92
N ASN A 64 -27.12 4.51 3.20
CA ASN A 64 -26.55 3.19 3.39
C ASN A 64 -25.30 3.29 4.28
N GLU A 65 -25.49 3.02 5.57
CA GLU A 65 -24.38 2.98 6.52
C GLU A 65 -23.61 1.67 6.39
N LEU A 66 -22.33 1.78 6.04
CA LEU A 66 -21.47 0.62 5.82
C LEU A 66 -20.78 0.21 7.11
N ASN A 67 -20.76 -1.09 7.40
CA ASN A 67 -19.94 -1.66 8.45
C ASN A 67 -18.49 -1.90 7.97
N GLU A 68 -17.58 -2.18 8.91
CA GLU A 68 -16.16 -2.42 8.60
C GLU A 68 -15.94 -3.52 7.54
N SER A 69 -16.68 -4.63 7.63
CA SER A 69 -16.54 -5.74 6.69
C SER A 69 -16.94 -5.37 5.26
N GLN A 70 -17.97 -4.55 5.10
CA GLN A 70 -18.44 -4.03 3.82
C GLN A 70 -17.43 -3.03 3.24
N ILE A 71 -16.88 -2.14 4.06
CA ILE A 71 -15.81 -1.22 3.66
C ILE A 71 -14.58 -2.00 3.18
N ALA A 72 -14.19 -3.05 3.91
CA ALA A 72 -13.08 -3.91 3.52
C ALA A 72 -13.35 -4.65 2.19
N ALA A 73 -14.59 -5.10 1.97
CA ALA A 73 -14.99 -5.75 0.72
C ALA A 73 -14.95 -4.79 -0.47
N ILE A 74 -15.50 -3.58 -0.34
CA ILE A 74 -15.45 -2.52 -1.36
C ILE A 74 -13.99 -2.16 -1.67
N THR A 75 -13.18 -1.96 -0.63
CA THR A 75 -11.75 -1.65 -0.77
C THR A 75 -11.02 -2.73 -1.55
N ARG A 76 -11.24 -4.01 -1.20
CA ARG A 76 -10.66 -5.14 -1.96
C ARG A 76 -11.14 -5.14 -3.41
N GLY A 77 -12.43 -4.90 -3.64
CA GLY A 77 -13.01 -4.83 -4.99
C GLY A 77 -12.35 -3.75 -5.86
N ILE A 78 -12.12 -2.55 -5.31
CA ILE A 78 -11.43 -1.47 -6.03
C ILE A 78 -9.95 -1.80 -6.22
N ALA A 79 -9.28 -2.27 -5.16
CA ALA A 79 -7.83 -2.48 -5.13
C ALA A 79 -7.33 -3.52 -6.14
N VAL A 80 -8.07 -4.59 -6.38
CA VAL A 80 -7.61 -5.73 -7.20
C VAL A 80 -7.88 -5.53 -8.69
N ASN A 81 -8.72 -4.57 -9.04
CA ASN A 81 -9.12 -4.28 -10.42
C ASN A 81 -8.22 -3.18 -11.03
N PRO A 82 -8.20 -3.05 -12.38
CA PRO A 82 -7.58 -1.90 -13.02
C PRO A 82 -8.14 -0.59 -12.47
N PRO A 83 -7.29 0.44 -12.26
CA PRO A 83 -5.88 0.54 -12.64
C PRO A 83 -4.88 0.04 -11.58
N TYR A 84 -5.34 -0.45 -10.42
CA TYR A 84 -4.49 -0.68 -9.24
C TYR A 84 -3.87 -2.06 -9.16
N LEU A 85 -4.60 -3.10 -9.60
CA LEU A 85 -4.11 -4.48 -9.76
C LEU A 85 -3.37 -5.06 -8.54
N LEU A 86 -3.72 -4.62 -7.33
CA LEU A 86 -3.14 -5.11 -6.08
C LEU A 86 -3.55 -6.57 -5.84
N LYS A 87 -2.73 -7.33 -5.13
CA LYS A 87 -3.01 -8.74 -4.85
C LYS A 87 -3.77 -8.91 -3.53
N THR A 88 -4.91 -9.61 -3.58
CA THR A 88 -5.80 -9.81 -2.41
C THR A 88 -5.10 -10.44 -1.21
N ASN A 89 -4.27 -11.46 -1.45
CA ASN A 89 -3.53 -12.20 -0.41
C ASN A 89 -2.45 -11.38 0.29
N ARG A 90 -2.19 -10.16 -0.17
CA ARG A 90 -1.17 -9.25 0.33
C ARG A 90 -1.77 -7.95 0.85
N LEU A 91 -3.10 -7.83 0.82
CA LEU A 91 -3.83 -6.64 1.21
C LEU A 91 -4.61 -6.89 2.50
N THR A 92 -4.33 -6.07 3.50
CA THR A 92 -5.08 -6.01 4.76
C THR A 92 -5.77 -4.65 4.84
N VAL A 93 -7.07 -4.66 5.15
CA VAL A 93 -7.88 -3.44 5.26
C VAL A 93 -8.57 -3.46 6.61
N THR A 94 -8.46 -2.36 7.35
CA THR A 94 -9.17 -2.14 8.62
C THR A 94 -9.88 -0.80 8.54
N ALA A 95 -11.11 -0.76 9.02
CA ALA A 95 -11.93 0.45 9.01
C ALA A 95 -12.83 0.53 10.24
N PRO A 96 -12.28 0.43 11.47
CA PRO A 96 -13.08 0.54 12.66
C PRO A 96 -13.61 1.97 12.82
N ASP A 97 -14.80 2.07 13.40
CA ASP A 97 -15.35 3.34 13.85
C ASP A 97 -14.44 3.94 14.92
N ALA A 98 -14.22 5.26 14.87
CA ALA A 98 -13.48 5.96 15.91
C ALA A 98 -14.33 6.11 17.18
N THR A 99 -13.70 5.96 18.35
CA THR A 99 -14.36 6.12 19.66
C THR A 99 -14.94 7.53 19.85
N SER A 100 -14.31 8.53 19.24
CA SER A 100 -14.81 9.90 19.18
C SER A 100 -14.52 10.49 17.80
N SER A 101 -15.46 11.30 17.31
CA SER A 101 -15.30 12.03 16.05
C SER A 101 -14.75 13.43 16.31
N ARG A 102 -13.79 13.84 15.49
CA ARG A 102 -13.23 15.21 15.53
C ARG A 102 -14.11 16.26 14.86
N VAL A 103 -15.13 15.84 14.11
CA VAL A 103 -16.04 16.72 13.39
C VAL A 103 -17.45 16.56 13.95
N THR A 104 -17.98 17.64 14.52
CA THR A 104 -19.34 17.65 15.08
C THR A 104 -20.37 17.28 14.01
N GLY A 105 -21.23 16.32 14.32
CA GLY A 105 -22.26 15.83 13.39
C GLY A 105 -21.76 14.86 12.32
N ALA A 106 -20.48 14.51 12.30
CA ALA A 106 -19.94 13.47 11.44
C ALA A 106 -19.48 12.26 12.25
N LYS A 107 -19.60 11.08 11.66
CA LYS A 107 -18.98 9.84 12.11
C LYS A 107 -17.57 9.75 11.52
N GLU A 108 -16.60 9.39 12.35
CA GLU A 108 -15.20 9.20 11.94
C GLU A 108 -14.88 7.70 11.86
N ILE A 109 -14.26 7.29 10.76
CA ILE A 109 -13.84 5.91 10.49
C ILE A 109 -12.32 5.91 10.33
N ASN A 110 -11.63 5.09 11.13
CA ASN A 110 -10.17 4.95 11.11
C ASN A 110 -9.74 4.02 9.98
N PHE A 111 -9.79 4.51 8.75
CA PHE A 111 -9.44 3.71 7.59
C PHE A 111 -7.93 3.54 7.41
N ARG A 112 -7.50 2.29 7.29
CA ARG A 112 -6.12 1.88 7.07
C ARG A 112 -6.05 0.74 6.06
N VAL A 113 -5.08 0.86 5.17
CA VAL A 113 -4.75 -0.15 4.16
C VAL A 113 -3.28 -0.50 4.32
N THR A 114 -3.00 -1.78 4.50
CA THR A 114 -1.65 -2.34 4.56
C THR A 114 -1.46 -3.29 3.38
N TYR A 115 -0.35 -3.15 2.68
CA TYR A 115 0.00 -3.97 1.54
C TYR A 115 1.41 -4.53 1.67
N ARG A 116 1.53 -5.86 1.64
CA ARG A 116 2.80 -6.57 1.83
C ARG A 116 3.52 -6.74 0.50
N MET A 117 4.76 -6.27 0.41
CA MET A 117 5.65 -6.48 -0.72
C MET A 117 6.10 -7.95 -0.80
N GLU A 118 6.54 -8.35 -1.98
CA GLU A 118 7.01 -9.71 -2.24
C GLU A 118 8.51 -9.66 -2.24
N THR A 119 9.08 -10.66 -1.58
CA THR A 119 10.52 -10.80 -1.51
C THR A 119 11.03 -11.24 -2.87
N ILE A 120 11.86 -10.39 -3.47
CA ILE A 120 12.45 -10.65 -4.79
C ILE A 120 13.76 -11.47 -4.66
N LEU A 121 14.27 -11.61 -3.42
CA LEU A 121 15.49 -12.38 -3.10
C LEU A 121 15.14 -13.55 -2.18
N PRO A 122 14.70 -14.71 -2.71
CA PRO A 122 14.23 -15.84 -1.89
C PRO A 122 15.36 -16.52 -1.09
N PHE A 123 16.62 -16.20 -1.38
CA PHE A 123 17.80 -16.77 -0.73
C PHE A 123 18.32 -15.91 0.44
N ILE A 124 17.72 -14.74 0.68
CA ILE A 124 18.03 -13.89 1.83
C ILE A 124 16.73 -13.77 2.65
N ASP A 125 16.79 -14.18 3.91
CA ASP A 125 15.66 -14.06 4.84
C ASP A 125 15.54 -12.59 5.28
N LEU A 126 14.88 -11.79 4.45
CA LEU A 126 14.53 -10.41 4.74
C LEU A 126 13.05 -10.34 5.05
N ASP A 127 12.71 -9.67 6.15
CA ASP A 127 11.33 -9.38 6.51
C ASP A 127 10.61 -8.72 5.33
N ALA A 128 9.41 -9.21 5.04
CA ALA A 128 8.61 -8.69 3.95
C ALA A 128 8.26 -7.22 4.23
N PHE A 129 8.61 -6.34 3.30
CA PHE A 129 8.34 -4.92 3.46
C PHE A 129 6.83 -4.65 3.45
N GLU A 130 6.31 -3.94 4.45
CA GLU A 130 4.90 -3.56 4.53
C GLU A 130 4.67 -2.07 4.25
N LEU A 131 3.81 -1.80 3.27
CA LEU A 131 3.32 -0.45 2.97
C LEU A 131 2.03 -0.21 3.75
N THR A 132 2.03 0.73 4.69
CA THR A 132 0.82 1.11 5.43
C THR A 132 0.42 2.54 5.11
N TYR A 133 -0.83 2.74 4.69
CA TYR A 133 -1.45 4.03 4.51
C TYR A 133 -2.69 4.15 5.39
N SER A 134 -2.79 5.23 6.16
CA SER A 134 -3.92 5.49 7.07
C SER A 134 -4.47 6.88 6.81
N ARG A 135 -5.77 6.99 6.61
CA ARG A 135 -6.46 8.27 6.47
C ARG A 135 -7.87 8.18 7.06
N PRO A 136 -8.23 9.04 8.02
CA PRO A 136 -9.59 9.07 8.57
C PRO A 136 -10.61 9.40 7.49
N ILE A 137 -11.78 8.78 7.56
CA ILE A 137 -12.94 9.08 6.72
C ILE A 137 -14.00 9.73 7.60
N PHE A 138 -14.50 10.88 7.18
CA PHE A 138 -15.60 11.56 7.86
C PHE A 138 -16.85 11.41 7.01
N VAL A 139 -17.90 10.87 7.60
CA VAL A 139 -19.20 10.68 6.95
C VAL A 139 -20.29 11.31 7.79
N VAL A 140 -21.24 11.97 7.16
CA VAL A 140 -22.43 12.48 7.84
C VAL A 140 -23.50 11.40 7.71
N PRO A 141 -24.03 10.85 8.82
CA PRO A 141 -25.17 9.95 8.76
C PRO A 141 -26.32 10.65 8.03
N GLY A 142 -26.96 9.96 7.09
CA GLY A 142 -28.16 10.48 6.45
C GLY A 142 -29.19 10.80 7.55
N SER A 143 -29.86 11.95 7.46
CA SER A 143 -30.86 12.35 8.45
C SER A 143 -31.93 11.27 8.57
N SER A 144 -31.83 10.41 9.58
CA SER A 144 -32.97 9.63 10.03
C SER A 144 -33.97 10.65 10.57
N SER A 145 -34.98 10.99 9.76
CA SER A 145 -36.14 11.74 10.22
C SER A 145 -36.72 10.97 11.40
N SER A 146 -36.42 11.41 12.63
CA SER A 146 -37.10 10.95 13.82
C SER A 146 -38.54 11.46 13.74
N SER A 147 -39.41 10.71 13.06
CA SER A 147 -40.85 10.89 13.17
C SER A 147 -41.27 10.42 14.56
N SER A 148 -41.00 11.23 15.58
CA SER A 148 -41.65 11.10 16.87
C SER A 148 -43.10 11.52 16.67
N GLY A 149 -43.96 10.55 16.38
CA GLY A 149 -45.40 10.71 16.35
C GLY A 149 -45.88 11.32 17.66
N SER A 150 -46.39 12.53 17.56
CA SER A 150 -47.26 13.17 18.55
C SER A 150 -48.56 12.37 18.63
N GLY A 151 -48.58 11.34 19.46
CA GLY A 151 -49.78 10.65 19.88
C GLY A 151 -50.46 11.45 20.98
N THR A 152 -51.62 11.99 20.64
CA THR A 152 -52.64 12.62 21.49
C THR A 152 -52.94 11.88 22.78
#